data_AF-X1SWP6-F1
#
_entry.id   AF-X1SWP6-F1
#
_cell.length_a   1.000
_cell.length_b   1.000
_cell.length_c   1.000
_cell.angle_alpha   90.00
_cell.angle_beta   90.00
_cell.angle_gamma   90.00
#
_symmetry.space_group_name_H-M   'P 1'
#
loop_
_entity.id
_entity.type
_entity.pdbx_description
1 polymer ?
#
loop_
_entity_poly.entity_id
_entity_poly.type
_entity_poly.pdbx_seq_one_letter_code
_entity_poly.pdbx_strand_id
1 'polypeptide(L)'
;MSENRPSNTAIYWAVAAREPAGKPLDVCTLVPVKLSFIDQGDVPDPKQDHDFNCVSNMKFNKAVRYATQAKYCGGYLTYSDLGYLLGIHPAAISA
;
A
#
# COMPACT_ATOMS: atom_id res chain seq x y z
N MET A 1 11.64 15.75 -13.87
CA MET A 1 10.34 15.33 -13.26
C MET A 1 10.49 14.68 -11.87
N SER A 2 11.65 14.73 -11.19
CA SER A 2 11.89 14.06 -9.91
C SER A 2 12.14 15.00 -8.72
N GLU A 3 12.29 16.31 -8.94
CA GLU A 3 12.92 17.20 -7.94
C GLU A 3 12.00 17.61 -6.78
N ASN A 4 10.69 17.39 -6.88
CA ASN A 4 9.71 17.76 -5.85
C ASN A 4 8.97 16.57 -5.22
N ARG A 5 9.44 15.32 -5.40
CA ARG A 5 8.82 14.17 -4.73
C ARG A 5 9.28 14.15 -3.26
N PRO A 6 8.35 14.19 -2.28
CA PRO A 6 8.73 14.05 -0.88
C PRO A 6 9.49 12.76 -0.65
N SER A 7 10.57 12.81 0.15
CA SER A 7 11.33 11.64 0.54
C SER A 7 10.41 10.53 1.08
N ASN A 8 10.79 9.28 0.87
CA ASN A 8 10.04 8.10 1.31
C ASN A 8 8.64 7.97 0.71
N THR A 9 8.39 8.52 -0.48
CA THR A 9 7.12 8.34 -1.19
C THR A 9 7.30 7.73 -2.58
N ALA A 10 6.30 6.97 -3.00
CA ALA A 10 6.17 6.39 -4.34
C ALA A 10 4.89 6.91 -5.01
N ILE A 11 4.92 7.02 -6.34
CA ILE A 11 3.70 7.15 -7.13
C ILE A 11 3.41 5.77 -7.72
N TYR A 12 2.24 5.22 -7.38
CA TYR A 12 1.75 3.95 -7.87
C TYR A 12 0.50 4.19 -8.73
N TRP A 13 0.27 3.38 -9.77
CA TRP A 13 -0.89 3.52 -10.64
C TRP A 13 -1.95 2.49 -10.23
N ALA A 14 -2.95 2.94 -9.49
CA ALA A 14 -4.00 2.08 -8.95
C ALA A 14 -5.29 2.18 -9.80
N VAL A 15 -6.15 1.16 -9.72
CA VAL A 15 -7.46 1.17 -10.38
C VAL A 15 -8.32 2.32 -9.83
N ALA A 16 -8.94 3.11 -10.70
CA ALA A 16 -9.79 4.21 -10.27
C ALA A 16 -11.03 3.70 -9.51
N ALA A 17 -11.40 4.38 -8.42
CA ALA A 17 -12.50 3.97 -7.54
C ALA A 17 -13.89 3.96 -8.20
N ARG A 18 -14.02 4.61 -9.37
CA ARG A 18 -15.25 4.64 -10.19
C ARG A 18 -15.40 3.45 -11.13
N GLU A 19 -14.38 2.59 -11.25
CA GLU A 19 -14.46 1.42 -12.12
C GLU A 19 -15.44 0.39 -11.54
N PRO A 20 -16.35 -0.17 -12.35
CA PRO A 20 -17.33 -1.13 -11.88
C PRO A 20 -16.68 -2.48 -11.57
N ALA A 21 -17.30 -3.24 -10.66
CA ALA A 21 -16.91 -4.61 -10.39
C ALA A 21 -17.03 -5.49 -11.65
N GLY A 22 -16.10 -6.44 -11.82
CA GLY A 22 -16.09 -7.38 -12.95
C GLY A 22 -15.47 -6.85 -14.23
N LYS A 23 -15.11 -5.57 -14.30
CA LYS A 23 -14.33 -5.04 -15.42
C LYS A 23 -12.89 -5.60 -15.37
N PRO A 24 -12.34 -6.11 -16.49
CA PRO A 24 -10.97 -6.60 -16.52
C PRO A 24 -9.95 -5.49 -16.19
N LEU A 25 -8.91 -5.85 -15.43
CA LEU A 25 -7.94 -4.87 -14.88
C LEU A 25 -7.14 -4.15 -15.97
N ASP A 26 -6.89 -4.79 -17.11
CA ASP A 26 -6.16 -4.26 -18.26
C ASP A 26 -6.91 -3.15 -19.02
N VAL A 27 -8.23 -3.05 -18.84
CA VAL A 27 -9.08 -2.00 -19.42
C VAL A 27 -9.58 -0.98 -18.39
N CYS A 28 -9.25 -1.17 -17.11
CA CYS A 28 -9.57 -0.22 -16.05
C CYS A 28 -8.74 1.05 -16.18
N THR A 29 -9.36 2.21 -15.91
CA THR A 29 -8.62 3.46 -15.81
C THR A 29 -7.75 3.44 -14.58
N LEU A 30 -6.48 3.80 -14.74
CA LEU A 30 -5.56 3.95 -13.62
C LEU A 30 -5.48 5.41 -13.17
N VAL A 31 -5.33 5.62 -11.87
CA VAL A 31 -5.08 6.92 -11.25
C VAL A 31 -3.76 6.88 -10.47
N PRO A 32 -2.97 7.96 -10.49
CA PRO A 32 -1.75 8.02 -9.71
C PRO A 32 -2.10 8.18 -8.22
N VAL A 33 -1.62 7.26 -7.39
CA VAL A 33 -1.75 7.29 -5.94
C VAL A 33 -0.39 7.51 -5.29
N LYS A 34 -0.36 8.34 -4.26
CA LYS A 34 0.86 8.63 -3.51
C LYS A 34 0.94 7.72 -2.29
N LEU A 35 1.98 6.91 -2.20
CA LEU A 35 2.20 5.95 -1.12
C LEU A 35 3.42 6.32 -0.28
N SER A 36 3.31 6.23 1.05
CA SER A 36 4.43 6.48 1.98
C SER A 36 5.11 5.17 2.41
N PHE A 37 6.38 4.99 2.08
CA PHE A 37 7.12 3.75 2.35
C PHE A 37 7.22 3.42 3.84
N ILE A 38 7.46 4.43 4.66
CA ILE A 38 7.62 4.33 6.11
C ILE A 38 6.76 5.37 6.79
N ASP A 39 6.24 5.02 7.95
CA ASP A 39 5.58 5.92 8.89
C ASP A 39 6.16 5.73 10.29
N GLN A 40 5.91 6.66 11.22
CA GLN A 40 6.38 6.54 12.60
C GLN A 40 5.92 5.25 13.28
N GLY A 41 4.70 4.78 12.96
CA GLY A 41 4.16 3.52 13.50
C GLY A 41 4.85 2.24 12.97
N ASP A 42 5.77 2.35 12.00
CA ASP A 42 6.56 1.22 11.53
C ASP A 42 7.90 1.08 12.28
N VAL A 43 8.29 2.09 13.06
CA VAL A 43 9.53 2.05 13.83
C VAL A 43 9.24 1.34 15.16
N PRO A 44 9.84 0.18 15.45
CA PRO A 44 9.59 -0.53 16.70
C PRO A 44 9.97 0.34 17.91
N ASP A 45 9.09 0.43 18.90
CA ASP A 45 9.42 1.02 20.21
C ASP A 45 10.04 -0.08 21.08
N PRO A 46 11.34 0.02 21.46
CA PRO A 46 12.00 -0.99 22.29
C PRO A 46 11.32 -1.23 23.64
N LYS A 47 10.47 -0.31 24.11
CA LYS A 47 9.72 -0.45 25.36
C LYS A 47 8.43 -1.25 25.21
N GLN A 48 7.90 -1.37 23.99
CA GLN A 48 6.63 -2.05 23.68
C GLN A 48 6.85 -3.35 22.90
N ASP A 49 7.86 -3.40 22.04
CA ASP A 49 8.21 -4.55 21.23
C ASP A 49 9.52 -5.17 21.75
N HIS A 50 9.41 -6.28 22.47
CA HIS A 50 10.57 -7.06 22.93
C HIS A 50 11.25 -7.81 21.78
N ASP A 51 10.55 -7.99 20.65
CA ASP A 51 11.06 -8.58 19.41
C ASP A 51 11.10 -7.53 18.29
N PHE A 52 12.31 -7.09 17.93
CA PHE A 52 12.53 -6.14 16.83
C PHE A 52 12.12 -6.69 15.46
N ASN A 53 11.81 -7.98 15.35
CA ASN A 53 11.38 -8.65 14.13
C ASN A 53 9.87 -8.80 14.01
N CYS A 54 9.06 -7.92 14.62
CA CYS A 54 7.61 -7.82 14.42
C CYS A 54 7.19 -7.37 13.00
N VAL A 55 7.78 -8.01 11.99
CA VAL A 55 7.56 -7.79 10.54
C VAL A 55 6.09 -8.00 10.18
N SER A 56 5.37 -8.86 10.89
CA SER A 56 3.93 -9.06 10.68
C SER A 56 3.13 -7.79 10.95
N ASN A 57 3.32 -7.17 12.11
CA ASN A 57 2.64 -5.92 12.49
C ASN A 57 3.04 -4.78 11.55
N MET A 58 4.33 -4.68 11.21
CA MET A 58 4.82 -3.68 10.26
C MET A 58 4.16 -3.84 8.87
N LYS A 59 4.07 -5.08 8.36
CA LYS A 59 3.42 -5.36 7.06
C LYS A 59 1.92 -5.06 7.11
N PHE A 60 1.24 -5.40 8.20
CA PHE A 60 -0.18 -5.08 8.37
C PHE A 60 -0.42 -3.56 8.39
N ASN A 61 0.32 -2.82 9.22
CA ASN A 61 0.22 -1.36 9.30
C ASN A 61 0.50 -0.71 7.95
N LYS A 62 1.50 -1.20 7.23
CA LYS A 62 1.84 -0.74 5.89
C LYS A 62 0.73 -1.04 4.87
N ALA A 63 0.10 -2.22 4.93
CA ALA A 63 -1.03 -2.58 4.07
C ALA A 63 -2.22 -1.63 4.28
N VAL A 64 -2.59 -1.39 5.55
CA VAL A 64 -3.68 -0.46 5.92
C VAL A 64 -3.36 0.95 5.44
N ARG A 65 -2.12 1.42 5.65
CA ARG A 65 -1.67 2.74 5.20
C ARG A 65 -1.80 2.89 3.68
N TYR A 66 -1.32 1.91 2.92
CA TYR A 66 -1.40 1.94 1.45
C TYR A 66 -2.83 1.94 0.93
N ALA A 67 -3.69 1.07 1.45
CA ALA A 67 -5.10 1.03 1.07
C ALA A 67 -5.80 2.37 1.38
N THR A 68 -5.51 2.94 2.56
CA THR A 68 -6.07 4.22 2.99
C THR A 68 -5.61 5.37 2.08
N GLN A 69 -4.30 5.46 1.79
CA GLN A 69 -3.74 6.49 0.91
C GLN A 69 -4.27 6.38 -0.52
N ALA A 70 -4.36 5.16 -1.06
CA ALA A 70 -4.95 4.93 -2.38
C ALA A 70 -6.40 5.43 -2.44
N LYS A 71 -7.21 5.08 -1.43
CA LYS A 71 -8.61 5.53 -1.32
C LYS A 71 -8.73 7.04 -1.32
N TYR A 72 -7.89 7.76 -0.55
CA TYR A 72 -7.87 9.22 -0.55
C TYR A 72 -7.48 9.83 -1.91
N CYS A 73 -6.64 9.15 -2.69
CA CYS A 73 -6.29 9.54 -4.05
C CYS A 73 -7.34 9.11 -5.11
N GLY A 74 -8.47 8.53 -4.70
CA GLY A 74 -9.55 8.10 -5.61
C GLY A 74 -9.24 6.80 -6.36
N GLY A 75 -8.33 5.98 -5.85
CA GLY A 75 -8.02 4.65 -6.38
C GLY A 75 -8.20 3.54 -5.34
N TYR A 76 -8.23 2.29 -5.80
CA TYR A 76 -8.23 1.10 -4.94
C TYR A 76 -7.06 0.19 -5.30
N LEU A 77 -6.48 -0.42 -4.26
CA LEU A 77 -5.47 -1.46 -4.40
C LEU A 77 -6.15 -2.82 -4.35
N THR A 78 -5.85 -3.66 -5.34
CA THR A 78 -6.24 -5.06 -5.36
C THR A 78 -5.33 -5.90 -4.45
N TYR A 79 -5.73 -7.15 -4.19
CA TYR A 79 -4.88 -8.10 -3.46
C TYR A 79 -3.53 -8.34 -4.17
N SER A 80 -3.53 -8.33 -5.50
CA SER A 80 -2.32 -8.44 -6.31
C SER A 80 -1.40 -7.23 -6.12
N ASP A 81 -1.97 -6.03 -6.09
CA ASP A 81 -1.21 -4.79 -5.89
C ASP A 81 -0.56 -4.78 -4.50
N LEU A 82 -1.32 -5.13 -3.46
CA LEU A 82 -0.80 -5.23 -2.10
C LEU A 82 0.26 -6.33 -1.96
N GLY A 83 0.06 -7.49 -2.58
CA GLY A 83 1.06 -8.57 -2.61
C GLY A 83 2.38 -8.10 -3.23
N TYR A 84 2.29 -7.42 -4.38
CA TYR A 84 3.45 -6.81 -5.03
C TYR A 84 4.13 -5.74 -4.16
N LEU A 85 3.36 -4.80 -3.59
CA LEU A 85 3.88 -3.69 -2.79
C LEU A 85 4.49 -4.11 -1.46
N LEU A 86 4.00 -5.21 -0.86
CA LEU A 86 4.45 -5.72 0.44
C LEU A 86 5.49 -6.83 0.31
N GLY A 87 5.75 -7.33 -0.91
CA GLY A 87 6.64 -8.47 -1.15
C GLY A 87 6.14 -9.75 -0.48
N ILE A 88 4.82 -9.99 -0.51
CA ILE A 88 4.18 -11.19 0.05
C ILE A 88 3.27 -11.83 -0.97
N HIS A 89 3.07 -13.14 -0.85
CA HIS A 89 2.12 -13.84 -1.70
C HIS A 89 0.69 -13.32 -1.42
N PRO A 90 -0.13 -12.99 -2.43
CA PRO A 90 -1.47 -12.42 -2.22
C PRO A 90 -2.38 -13.25 -1.30
N ALA A 91 -2.22 -14.58 -1.27
CA ALA A 91 -2.95 -15.47 -0.37
C ALA A 91 -2.73 -15.16 1.12
N ALA A 92 -1.61 -14.51 1.49
CA ALA A 92 -1.35 -14.08 2.86
C ALA A 92 -2.21 -12.87 3.29
N ILE A 93 -2.90 -12.22 2.34
CA ILE A 93 -3.75 -11.05 2.56
C ILE A 93 -5.24 -11.46 2.57
N SER A 94 -5.59 -12.53 1.86
CA SER A 94 -6.96 -13.05 1.75
C SER A 94 -7.34 -14.07 2.82
N ALA A 95 -6.45 -14.34 3.78
CA ALA A 95 -6.64 -15.33 4.84
C ALA A 95 -7.54 -14.81 5.98
#